data_AF-A0A2E9ULC7-F1
#
_entry.id   AF-A0A2E9ULC7-F1
#
_cell.length_a   1.000
_cell.length_b   1.000
_cell.length_c   1.000
_cell.angle_alpha   90.00
_cell.angle_beta   90.00
_cell.angle_gamma   90.00
#
_symmetry.space_group_name_H-M   'P 1'
#
loop_
_entity.id
_entity.type
_entity.pdbx_description
1 polymer ?
#
loop_
_entity_poly.entity_id
_entity_poly.type
_entity_poly.pdbx_seq_one_letter_code
_entity_poly.pdbx_strand_id
1 'polypeptide(L)'
;MCALYRSLNFKVIVDSTAGALRVTVMAFLIIFGSATFSALLAFSGASAGLLEWAVSFELSPLSMLFIMFGILLVLGMFMDQLSMMLLTVPIFFPLASQLGFDLIWFGVIVLLALEISFTTPPFGLLLFVMKGVAPPDTKMTEIYMAGIPFILCAIAVVILMVIFPDVALYLPNLVK
;
A
#
# COMPACT_ATOMS: atom_id res chain seq x y z
N MET A 1 21.44 16.35 0.95
CA MET A 1 22.35 16.67 2.08
C MET A 1 23.84 16.56 1.73
N CYS A 2 24.33 15.55 1.01
CA CYS A 2 25.77 15.37 0.75
C CYS A 2 26.48 16.51 -0.01
N ALA A 3 25.76 17.27 -0.86
CA ALA A 3 26.32 18.44 -1.55
C ALA A 3 26.65 19.60 -0.60
N LEU A 4 25.84 19.79 0.45
CA LEU A 4 26.02 20.82 1.46
C LEU A 4 27.17 20.49 2.44
N TYR A 5 27.46 19.19 2.64
CA TYR A 5 28.53 18.71 3.52
C TYR A 5 29.88 18.48 2.82
N ARG A 6 30.05 18.90 1.54
CA ARG A 6 31.30 18.71 0.76
C ARG A 6 31.80 17.26 0.63
N SER A 7 30.97 16.26 0.95
CA SER A 7 31.31 14.83 0.95
C SER A 7 30.83 14.07 -0.30
N LEU A 8 30.39 14.80 -1.34
CA LEU A 8 30.06 14.23 -2.65
C LEU A 8 31.33 13.69 -3.32
N ASN A 9 31.56 12.39 -3.16
CA ASN A 9 32.55 11.64 -3.92
C ASN A 9 31.86 10.92 -5.08
N PHE A 10 32.55 10.76 -6.21
CA PHE A 10 32.04 10.01 -7.37
C PHE A 10 31.61 8.59 -6.97
N LYS A 11 32.30 7.99 -5.98
CA LYS A 11 31.92 6.71 -5.38
C LYS A 11 30.54 6.75 -4.69
N VAL A 12 30.22 7.81 -3.94
CA VAL A 12 28.90 7.97 -3.29
C VAL A 12 27.79 8.16 -4.32
N ILE A 13 28.07 8.85 -5.43
CA ILE A 13 27.12 9.00 -6.54
C ILE A 13 26.84 7.64 -7.19
N VAL A 14 27.88 6.87 -7.50
CA VAL A 14 27.75 5.54 -8.10
C VAL A 14 27.04 4.57 -7.15
N ASP A 15 27.41 4.55 -5.87
CA ASP A 15 26.78 3.66 -4.87
C ASP A 15 25.30 4.00 -4.65
N SER A 16 24.96 5.29 -4.56
CA SER A 16 23.56 5.73 -4.40
C SER A 16 22.73 5.43 -5.65
N THR A 17 23.31 5.62 -6.84
CA THR A 17 22.64 5.33 -8.12
C THR A 17 22.45 3.82 -8.29
N ALA A 18 23.45 3.00 -7.96
CA ALA A 18 23.34 1.54 -8.00
C ALA A 18 22.29 1.02 -7.01
N GLY A 19 22.19 1.61 -5.82
CA GLY A 19 21.13 1.31 -4.85
C GLY A 19 19.74 1.65 -5.39
N ALA A 20 19.56 2.86 -5.93
CA ALA A 20 18.30 3.27 -6.55
C ALA A 20 17.93 2.40 -7.76
N LEU A 21 18.92 2.05 -8.59
CA LEU A 21 18.73 1.17 -9.75
C LEU A 21 18.25 -0.21 -9.30
N ARG A 22 18.81 -0.79 -8.23
CA ARG A 22 18.40 -2.10 -7.71
C ARG A 22 16.94 -2.10 -7.28
N VAL A 23 16.52 -1.09 -6.51
CA VAL A 23 15.10 -0.96 -6.07
C VAL A 23 14.18 -0.80 -7.28
N THR A 24 14.59 0.02 -8.26
CA THR A 24 13.82 0.28 -9.48
C THR A 24 13.68 -0.99 -10.33
N VAL A 25 14.76 -1.76 -10.50
CA VAL A 25 14.76 -3.03 -11.24
C VAL A 25 13.88 -4.08 -10.55
N MET A 26 13.94 -4.18 -9.23
CA MET A 26 13.02 -5.05 -8.47
C MET A 26 11.57 -4.63 -8.71
N ALA A 27 11.25 -3.33 -8.65
CA ALA A 27 9.91 -2.84 -8.93
C ALA A 27 9.45 -3.17 -10.36
N PHE A 28 10.28 -2.94 -11.38
CA PHE A 28 9.95 -3.25 -12.78
C PHE A 28 9.73 -4.75 -13.03
N LEU A 29 10.58 -5.62 -12.47
CA LEU A 29 10.40 -7.06 -12.59
C LEU A 29 9.07 -7.52 -12.01
N ILE A 30 8.69 -6.95 -10.86
CA ILE A 30 7.45 -7.37 -10.21
C ILE A 30 6.23 -6.75 -10.90
N ILE A 31 6.31 -5.52 -11.44
CA ILE A 31 5.25 -4.95 -12.30
C ILE A 31 5.02 -5.85 -13.51
N PHE A 32 6.08 -6.32 -14.15
CA PHE A 32 6.00 -7.23 -15.29
C PHE A 32 5.36 -8.58 -14.90
N GLY A 33 5.75 -9.14 -13.75
CA GLY A 33 5.15 -10.35 -13.19
C GLY A 33 3.67 -10.18 -12.85
N SER A 34 3.32 -9.07 -12.21
CA SER A 34 1.95 -8.69 -11.84
C SER A 34 1.06 -8.51 -13.07
N ALA A 35 1.54 -7.82 -14.12
CA ALA A 35 0.79 -7.64 -15.35
C ALA A 35 0.50 -8.99 -16.04
N THR A 36 1.52 -9.85 -16.09
CA THR A 36 1.39 -11.20 -16.66
C THR A 36 0.45 -12.08 -15.81
N PHE A 37 0.58 -12.03 -14.48
CA PHE A 37 -0.28 -12.77 -13.55
C PHE A 37 -1.74 -12.30 -13.64
N SER A 38 -1.98 -10.98 -13.71
CA SER A 38 -3.32 -10.42 -13.88
C SER A 38 -3.95 -10.86 -15.21
N ALA A 39 -3.17 -10.93 -16.29
CA ALA A 39 -3.63 -11.44 -17.58
C ALA A 39 -3.97 -12.94 -17.53
N LEU A 40 -3.15 -13.74 -16.85
CA LEU A 40 -3.41 -15.17 -16.62
C LEU A 40 -4.64 -15.40 -15.72
N LEU A 41 -4.85 -14.56 -14.71
CA LEU A 41 -6.00 -14.65 -13.81
C LEU A 41 -7.31 -14.33 -14.55
N ALA A 42 -7.27 -13.31 -15.41
CA ALA A 42 -8.37 -12.98 -16.32
C ALA A 42 -8.64 -14.10 -17.33
N PHE A 43 -7.59 -14.70 -17.91
CA PHE A 43 -7.72 -15.77 -18.89
C PHE A 43 -8.20 -17.10 -18.28
N SER A 44 -7.73 -17.44 -17.07
CA SER A 44 -8.13 -18.67 -16.36
C SER A 44 -9.55 -18.62 -15.80
N GLY A 45 -10.20 -17.45 -15.81
CA GLY A 45 -11.51 -17.25 -15.18
C GLY A 45 -11.46 -17.25 -13.65
N ALA A 46 -10.26 -17.32 -13.03
CA ALA A 46 -10.12 -17.27 -11.58
C ALA A 46 -10.66 -15.96 -10.99
N SER A 47 -10.53 -14.84 -11.71
CA SER A 47 -11.13 -13.55 -11.33
C SER A 47 -12.66 -13.63 -11.25
N ALA A 48 -13.29 -14.41 -12.14
CA ALA A 48 -14.74 -14.63 -12.14
C ALA A 48 -15.15 -15.63 -11.05
N GLY A 49 -14.37 -16.70 -10.84
CA GLY A 49 -14.61 -17.66 -9.75
C GLY A 49 -14.46 -17.06 -8.35
N LEU A 50 -13.50 -16.14 -8.15
CA LEU A 50 -13.37 -15.37 -6.91
C LEU A 50 -14.58 -14.43 -6.69
N LEU A 51 -15.09 -13.82 -7.76
CA LEU A 51 -16.30 -13.00 -7.70
C LEU A 51 -17.52 -13.86 -7.37
N GLU A 52 -17.68 -15.02 -8.00
CA GLU A 52 -18.81 -15.92 -7.78
C GLU A 52 -18.78 -16.47 -6.34
N TRP A 53 -17.59 -16.80 -5.82
CA TRP A 53 -17.41 -17.15 -4.42
C TRP A 53 -17.76 -15.98 -3.48
N ALA A 54 -17.36 -14.76 -3.82
CA ALA A 54 -17.69 -13.56 -3.05
C ALA A 54 -19.19 -13.25 -3.03
N VAL A 55 -19.85 -13.35 -4.20
CA VAL A 55 -21.29 -13.11 -4.39
C VAL A 55 -22.12 -14.25 -3.78
N SER A 56 -21.57 -15.46 -3.67
CA SER A 56 -22.24 -16.59 -2.99
C SER A 56 -22.55 -16.33 -1.51
N PHE A 57 -21.82 -15.39 -0.88
CA PHE A 57 -22.09 -14.94 0.47
C PHE A 57 -23.11 -13.78 0.56
N GLU A 58 -23.68 -13.32 -0.55
CA GLU A 58 -24.56 -12.13 -0.64
C GLU A 58 -23.96 -10.87 0.04
N LEU A 59 -22.64 -10.79 0.09
CA LEU A 59 -21.93 -9.72 0.78
C LEU A 59 -22.08 -8.40 0.01
N SER A 60 -22.40 -7.32 0.71
CA SER A 60 -22.43 -5.99 0.11
C SER A 60 -21.03 -5.60 -0.39
N PRO A 61 -20.89 -4.84 -1.49
CA PRO A 61 -19.58 -4.42 -2.00
C PRO A 61 -18.71 -3.73 -0.92
N LEU A 62 -19.34 -2.97 -0.01
CA LEU A 62 -18.66 -2.35 1.13
C LEU A 62 -18.09 -3.39 2.11
N SER A 63 -18.83 -4.45 2.43
CA SER A 63 -18.34 -5.51 3.31
C SER A 63 -17.15 -6.27 2.70
N MET A 64 -17.17 -6.49 1.39
CA MET A 64 -16.05 -7.06 0.65
C MET A 64 -14.79 -6.17 0.76
N LEU A 65 -14.97 -4.85 0.62
CA LEU A 65 -13.89 -3.87 0.79
C LEU A 65 -13.28 -3.92 2.19
N PHE A 66 -14.10 -4.02 3.24
CA PHE A 66 -13.60 -4.17 4.62
C PHE A 66 -12.82 -5.46 4.81
N ILE A 67 -13.24 -6.57 4.20
CA ILE A 67 -12.51 -7.84 4.23
C ILE A 67 -11.15 -7.69 3.54
N MET A 68 -11.12 -7.09 2.34
CA MET A 68 -9.87 -6.82 1.62
C MET A 68 -8.92 -5.94 2.44
N PHE A 69 -9.46 -4.90 3.09
CA PHE A 69 -8.70 -4.03 3.98
C PHE A 69 -8.15 -4.77 5.21
N GLY A 70 -8.93 -5.67 5.79
CA GLY A 70 -8.48 -6.55 6.88
C GLY A 70 -7.35 -7.49 6.45
N ILE A 71 -7.45 -8.08 5.26
CA ILE A 71 -6.39 -8.91 4.67
C ILE A 71 -5.12 -8.09 4.46
N LEU A 72 -5.22 -6.86 3.94
CA LEU A 72 -4.09 -5.94 3.80
C LEU A 72 -3.46 -5.57 5.14
N LEU A 73 -4.27 -5.33 6.17
CA LEU A 73 -3.75 -5.09 7.53
C LEU A 73 -2.93 -6.27 8.03
N VAL A 74 -3.46 -7.48 7.91
CA VAL A 74 -2.79 -8.69 8.40
C VAL A 74 -1.52 -8.99 7.60
N LEU A 75 -1.57 -9.00 6.27
CA LEU A 75 -0.35 -9.23 5.47
C LEU A 75 0.68 -8.11 5.70
N GLY A 76 0.25 -6.88 5.95
CA GLY A 76 1.11 -5.70 6.05
C GLY A 76 1.90 -5.69 7.36
N MET A 77 1.44 -6.47 8.34
CA MET A 77 2.20 -6.75 9.55
C MET A 77 3.41 -7.67 9.27
N PHE A 78 3.42 -8.47 8.20
CA PHE A 78 4.49 -9.45 7.96
C PHE A 78 5.38 -9.12 6.76
N MET A 79 4.86 -8.39 5.78
CA MET A 79 5.53 -8.13 4.50
C MET A 79 5.91 -6.66 4.36
N ASP A 80 6.98 -6.37 3.62
CA ASP A 80 7.32 -5.00 3.26
C ASP A 80 6.30 -4.40 2.27
N GLN A 81 6.17 -3.07 2.27
CA GLN A 81 5.17 -2.32 1.51
C GLN A 81 5.17 -2.66 0.02
N LEU A 82 6.35 -2.79 -0.61
CA LEU A 82 6.45 -3.06 -2.03
C LEU A 82 6.03 -4.50 -2.34
N SER A 83 6.56 -5.49 -1.62
CA SER A 83 6.21 -6.90 -1.81
C SER A 83 4.72 -7.16 -1.62
N MET A 84 4.12 -6.55 -0.60
CA MET A 84 2.68 -6.61 -0.36
C MET A 84 1.90 -6.03 -1.55
N MET A 85 2.17 -4.77 -1.92
CA MET A 85 1.42 -4.07 -2.97
C MET A 85 1.44 -4.90 -4.26
N LEU A 86 2.60 -5.42 -4.61
CA LEU A 86 2.80 -6.15 -5.85
C LEU A 86 2.16 -7.54 -5.86
N LEU A 87 1.98 -8.18 -4.69
CA LEU A 87 1.23 -9.42 -4.56
C LEU A 87 -0.28 -9.18 -4.63
N THR A 88 -0.76 -8.13 -3.96
CA THR A 88 -2.20 -7.90 -3.79
C THR A 88 -2.84 -7.17 -4.95
N VAL A 89 -2.13 -6.23 -5.59
CA VAL A 89 -2.64 -5.45 -6.74
C VAL A 89 -3.21 -6.34 -7.86
N PRO A 90 -2.51 -7.36 -8.39
CA PRO A 90 -3.04 -8.13 -9.52
C PRO A 90 -4.24 -9.01 -9.16
N ILE A 91 -4.52 -9.22 -7.87
CA ILE A 91 -5.70 -9.96 -7.39
C ILE A 91 -6.84 -8.98 -7.09
N PHE A 92 -6.53 -7.88 -6.40
CA PHE A 92 -7.52 -6.93 -5.90
C PHE A 92 -8.02 -5.93 -6.94
N PHE A 93 -7.19 -5.52 -7.91
CA PHE A 93 -7.63 -4.67 -9.01
C PHE A 93 -8.72 -5.31 -9.88
N PRO A 94 -8.55 -6.53 -10.42
CA PRO A 94 -9.60 -7.15 -11.23
C PRO A 94 -10.86 -7.45 -10.41
N LEU A 95 -10.71 -7.75 -9.11
CA LEU A 95 -11.85 -7.96 -8.21
C LEU A 95 -12.62 -6.65 -7.97
N ALA A 96 -11.93 -5.55 -7.69
CA ALA A 96 -12.53 -4.22 -7.51
C ALA A 96 -13.24 -3.73 -8.79
N SER A 97 -12.61 -3.93 -9.95
CA SER A 97 -13.22 -3.60 -11.25
C SER A 97 -14.52 -4.38 -11.51
N GLN A 98 -14.58 -5.65 -11.11
CA GLN A 98 -15.78 -6.47 -11.29
C GLN A 98 -16.88 -6.16 -10.28
N LEU A 99 -16.53 -5.71 -9.08
CA LEU A 99 -17.47 -5.19 -8.07
C LEU A 99 -18.04 -3.80 -8.44
N GLY A 100 -17.56 -3.20 -9.54
CA GLY A 100 -18.00 -1.89 -10.01
C GLY A 100 -17.36 -0.71 -9.27
N PHE A 101 -16.26 -0.93 -8.54
CA PHE A 101 -15.52 0.16 -7.91
C PHE A 101 -14.68 0.93 -8.92
N ASP A 102 -14.56 2.24 -8.71
CA ASP A 102 -13.59 3.06 -9.43
C ASP A 102 -12.16 2.66 -9.00
N LEU A 103 -11.32 2.33 -9.99
CA LEU A 103 -9.97 1.82 -9.75
C LEU A 103 -9.04 2.86 -9.11
N ILE A 104 -9.27 4.15 -9.36
CA ILE A 104 -8.47 5.22 -8.76
C ILE A 104 -8.84 5.32 -7.28
N TRP A 105 -10.14 5.40 -6.97
CA TRP A 105 -10.62 5.44 -5.60
C TRP A 105 -10.17 4.21 -4.80
N PHE A 106 -10.31 3.02 -5.39
CA PHE A 106 -9.86 1.78 -4.78
C PHE A 106 -8.34 1.77 -4.56
N GLY A 107 -7.56 2.22 -5.54
CA GLY A 107 -6.11 2.34 -5.43
C GLY A 107 -5.68 3.24 -4.27
N VAL A 108 -6.35 4.39 -4.08
CA VAL A 108 -6.04 5.29 -2.96
C VAL A 108 -6.40 4.66 -1.61
N ILE A 109 -7.53 3.95 -1.50
CA ILE A 109 -7.89 3.23 -0.28
C ILE A 109 -6.87 2.14 0.04
N VAL A 110 -6.43 1.37 -0.96
CA VAL A 110 -5.37 0.38 -0.79
C VAL A 110 -4.09 1.07 -0.32
N LEU A 111 -3.65 2.16 -0.93
CA LEU A 111 -2.46 2.91 -0.51
C LEU A 111 -2.55 3.39 0.94
N LEU A 112 -3.71 3.90 1.37
CA LEU A 112 -3.94 4.28 2.77
C LEU A 112 -3.95 3.06 3.70
N ALA A 113 -4.53 1.93 3.27
CA ALA A 113 -4.49 0.67 4.00
C ALA A 113 -3.03 0.23 4.24
N LEU A 114 -2.20 0.31 3.20
CA LEU A 114 -0.78 -0.02 3.27
C LEU A 114 -0.07 0.87 4.29
N GLU A 115 -0.27 2.18 4.22
CA GLU A 115 0.36 3.14 5.13
C GLU A 115 -0.04 2.90 6.59
N ILE A 116 -1.33 2.64 6.84
CA ILE A 116 -1.84 2.29 8.16
C ILE A 116 -1.22 0.99 8.63
N SER A 117 -1.14 -0.04 7.79
CA SER A 117 -0.56 -1.35 8.13
C SER A 117 0.92 -1.23 8.50
N PHE A 118 1.66 -0.40 7.78
CA PHE A 118 3.08 -0.15 8.02
C PHE A 118 3.37 0.71 9.26
N THR A 119 2.36 1.45 9.72
CA THR A 119 2.43 2.29 10.94
C THR A 119 1.79 1.60 12.15
N THR A 120 0.97 0.57 11.96
CA THR A 120 0.25 -0.13 13.04
C THR A 120 1.21 -1.02 13.86
N PRO A 121 1.15 -0.98 15.21
CA PRO A 121 2.01 -1.79 16.07
C PRO A 121 1.59 -3.27 16.02
N PRO A 122 2.32 -4.13 15.27
CA PRO A 122 3.24 -5.08 15.90
C PRO A 122 4.62 -5.23 15.21
N PHE A 123 4.74 -4.81 13.94
CA PHE A 123 5.96 -4.89 13.13
C PHE A 123 6.30 -3.57 12.42
N GLY A 124 5.50 -2.50 12.64
CA GLY A 124 5.53 -1.24 11.91
C GLY A 124 6.94 -0.76 11.58
N LEU A 125 7.40 -1.08 10.36
CA LEU A 125 8.79 -0.94 9.96
C LEU A 125 9.24 0.53 10.08
N LEU A 126 8.32 1.45 9.81
CA LEU A 126 8.51 2.88 9.97
C LEU A 126 8.78 3.28 11.43
N LEU A 127 8.12 2.65 12.39
CA LEU A 127 8.34 2.88 13.81
C LEU A 127 9.69 2.31 14.27
N PHE A 128 10.12 1.17 13.70
CA PHE A 128 11.46 0.61 13.92
C PHE A 128 12.57 1.48 13.31
N VAL A 129 12.35 2.03 12.10
CA VAL A 129 13.25 2.98 11.47
C VAL A 129 13.34 4.26 12.31
N MET A 130 12.21 4.80 12.78
CA MET A 130 12.16 5.93 13.71
C MET A 130 12.99 5.68 14.97
N LYS A 131 12.88 4.50 15.59
CA LYS A 131 13.73 4.13 16.74
C LYS A 131 15.21 4.12 16.40
N GLY A 132 15.59 3.72 15.19
CA GLY A 132 16.99 3.71 14.74
C GLY A 132 17.61 5.10 14.63
N VAL A 133 16.79 6.15 14.46
CA VAL A 133 17.23 7.55 14.35
C VAL A 133 16.97 8.33 15.66
N ALA A 134 16.08 7.83 16.52
CA ALA A 134 15.72 8.46 17.78
C ALA A 134 16.87 8.37 18.81
N PRO A 135 16.94 9.32 19.78
CA PRO A 135 17.89 9.27 20.88
C PRO A 135 17.80 7.94 21.66
N PRO A 136 18.92 7.41 22.17
CA PRO A 136 18.99 6.09 22.82
C PRO A 136 18.07 5.93 24.05
N ASP A 137 17.64 7.03 24.66
CA ASP A 137 16.72 7.02 25.81
C ASP A 137 15.24 6.78 25.43
N THR A 138 14.89 6.82 24.14
CA THR A 138 13.50 6.73 23.67
C THR A 138 13.00 5.29 23.70
N LYS A 139 11.92 5.02 24.44
CA LYS A 139 11.35 3.67 24.53
C LYS A 139 10.47 3.38 23.31
N MET A 140 10.42 2.12 22.88
CA MET A 140 9.54 1.73 21.77
C MET A 140 8.07 2.07 22.03
N THR A 141 7.66 1.98 23.30
CA THR A 141 6.30 2.29 23.75
C THR A 141 5.92 3.76 23.53
N GLU A 142 6.88 4.69 23.64
CA GLU A 142 6.65 6.12 23.38
C GLU A 142 6.46 6.38 21.88
N ILE A 143 7.23 5.68 21.05
CA ILE A 143 7.12 5.73 19.59
C ILE A 143 5.77 5.15 19.13
N TYR A 144 5.34 4.03 19.73
CA TYR A 144 4.01 3.46 19.45
C TYR A 144 2.89 4.43 19.86
N MET A 145 2.98 5.03 21.04
CA MET A 145 1.99 6.03 21.50
C MET A 145 1.96 7.28 20.61
N ALA A 146 3.10 7.70 20.08
CA ALA A 146 3.18 8.80 19.11
C ALA A 146 2.63 8.42 17.72
N GLY A 147 2.65 7.13 17.34
CA GLY A 147 2.08 6.64 16.08
C GLY A 147 0.55 6.51 16.09
N ILE A 148 -0.06 6.25 17.24
CA ILE A 148 -1.53 6.14 17.38
C ILE A 148 -2.31 7.35 16.83
N PRO A 149 -1.96 8.62 17.13
CA PRO A 149 -2.68 9.76 16.56
C PRO A 149 -2.56 9.82 15.03
N PHE A 150 -1.46 9.35 14.44
CA PHE A 150 -1.33 9.28 12.99
C PHE A 150 -2.25 8.21 12.39
N ILE A 151 -2.34 7.03 13.02
CA ILE A 151 -3.26 5.96 12.61
C ILE A 151 -4.71 6.45 12.69
N LEU A 152 -5.08 7.18 13.75
CA LEU A 152 -6.42 7.77 13.89
C LEU A 152 -6.73 8.77 12.77
N CYS A 153 -5.78 9.65 12.43
CA CYS A 153 -5.94 10.55 11.29
C CYS A 153 -6.09 9.80 9.97
N ALA A 154 -5.29 8.75 9.74
CA ALA A 154 -5.37 7.96 8.52
C ALA A 154 -6.70 7.20 8.40
N ILE A 155 -7.21 6.63 9.50
CA ILE A 155 -8.55 6.02 9.55
C ILE A 155 -9.63 7.07 9.30
N ALA A 156 -9.51 8.27 9.87
CA ALA A 156 -10.44 9.36 9.61
C ALA A 156 -10.46 9.77 8.13
N VAL A 157 -9.29 9.81 7.47
CA VAL A 157 -9.18 10.06 6.02
C VAL A 157 -9.85 8.95 5.22
N VAL A 158 -9.64 7.68 5.57
CA VAL A 158 -10.32 6.54 4.90
C VAL A 158 -11.84 6.66 5.03
N ILE A 159 -12.35 6.95 6.23
CA ILE A 159 -13.79 7.16 6.46
C ILE A 159 -14.31 8.34 5.63
N LEU A 160 -13.57 9.44 5.58
CA LEU A 160 -13.94 10.62 4.82
C LEU A 160 -13.96 10.35 3.30
N MET A 161 -13.05 9.52 2.80
CA MET A 161 -13.04 9.07 1.41
C MET A 161 -14.16 8.08 1.07
N VAL A 162 -14.63 7.30 2.04
CA VAL A 162 -15.81 6.42 1.87
C VAL A 162 -17.10 7.23 1.84
N ILE A 163 -17.19 8.31 2.62
CA ILE A 163 -18.38 9.19 2.66
C ILE A 163 -18.39 10.17 1.47
N PHE A 164 -17.22 10.67 1.07
CA PHE A 164 -17.04 11.61 -0.04
C PHE A 164 -16.06 11.04 -1.10
N PRO A 165 -16.49 10.06 -1.92
CA PRO A 165 -15.65 9.52 -3.00
C PRO A 165 -15.25 10.60 -4.02
N ASP A 166 -16.04 11.67 -4.13
CA ASP A 166 -15.75 12.81 -4.99
C ASP A 166 -14.44 13.54 -4.64
N VAL A 167 -13.94 13.50 -3.40
CA VAL A 167 -12.64 14.16 -3.08
C VAL A 167 -11.48 13.41 -3.75
N ALA A 168 -11.59 12.09 -3.90
CA ALA A 168 -10.61 11.27 -4.62
C ALA A 168 -10.71 11.45 -6.13
N LEU A 169 -11.93 11.65 -6.64
CA LEU A 169 -12.25 11.80 -8.05
C LEU A 169 -12.19 13.26 -8.55
N TYR A 170 -12.12 14.25 -7.66
CA TYR A 170 -12.08 15.67 -7.99
C TYR A 170 -10.82 16.02 -8.79
N LEU A 171 -9.66 15.54 -8.34
CA LEU A 171 -8.37 15.76 -9.01
C LEU A 171 -8.29 15.05 -10.39
N PRO A 172 -8.67 13.76 -10.52
CA PRO A 172 -8.78 13.09 -11.82
C PRO A 172 -9.78 13.74 -12.80
N ASN A 173 -10.92 14.24 -12.30
CA ASN A 173 -11.93 14.89 -13.16
C ASN A 173 -11.51 16.30 -13.61
N LEU A 174 -10.58 16.96 -12.91
CA LEU A 174 -9.99 18.25 -13.31
C LEU A 174 -8.87 18.12 -14.36
N VAL A 175 -8.29 16.92 -14.50
CA VAL A 175 -7.19 16.63 -15.45
C VAL A 175 -7.70 15.96 -16.75
N LYS A 176 -9.02 15.73 -16.87
CA LYS A 176 -9.66 15.32 -18.13
C LYS A 176 -9.75 16.48 -19.13
#